data_AF-A0A453PGH8-F1
#
_entry.id   AF-A0A453PGH8-F1
#
_cell.length_a   1.000
_cell.length_b   1.000
_cell.length_c   1.000
_cell.angle_alpha   90.00
_cell.angle_beta   90.00
_cell.angle_gamma   90.00
#
_symmetry.space_group_name_H-M   'P 1'
#
loop_
_entity.id
_entity.type
_entity.pdbx_description
1 polymer ?
#
loop_
_entity_poly.entity_id
_entity_poly.type
_entity_poly.pdbx_seq_one_letter_code
_entity_poly.pdbx_strand_id
1 'polypeptide(L)'
;MDLWERARSFAGEAAKRSQELSLEAAKRSSVLVSETAKKSKEIFSETAIKSREMAAEATKQADLLAGQIMHLASDIPVPSIPPIPAISPLPSAAESEPDAAELERYGITDDLREFVNGMTISTFRDFPLQGAVHSWLGLGDSRRWIN
;
A
#
# COMPACT_ATOMS: atom_id res chain seq x y z
N MET A 1 68.57 22.03 -18.77
CA MET A 1 67.17 22.18 -19.26
C MET A 1 66.29 21.00 -18.81
N ASP A 2 66.69 20.24 -17.80
CA ASP A 2 66.32 18.84 -17.64
C ASP A 2 65.10 18.60 -16.74
N LEU A 3 64.79 19.57 -15.87
CA LEU A 3 63.67 19.47 -14.93
C LEU A 3 62.32 19.48 -15.68
N TRP A 4 62.22 20.27 -16.75
CA TRP A 4 60.99 20.42 -17.52
C TRP A 4 60.67 19.18 -18.36
N GLU A 5 61.69 18.56 -18.96
CA GLU A 5 61.52 17.29 -19.68
C GLU A 5 61.14 16.14 -18.75
N ARG A 6 61.77 16.07 -17.57
CA ARG A 6 61.44 15.05 -16.56
C ARG A 6 60.02 15.22 -16.00
N ALA A 7 59.60 16.46 -15.74
CA ALA A 7 58.23 16.76 -15.33
C ALA A 7 57.21 16.37 -16.41
N ARG A 8 57.50 16.65 -17.68
CA ARG A 8 56.64 16.28 -18.81
C ARG A 8 56.53 14.77 -19.00
N SER A 9 57.65 14.05 -18.86
CA SER A 9 57.68 12.58 -18.91
C SER A 9 56.84 11.97 -17.78
N PHE A 10 57.00 12.47 -16.54
CA PHE A 10 56.23 11.98 -15.39
C PHE A 10 54.73 12.27 -15.53
N ALA A 11 54.35 13.47 -15.98
CA ALA A 11 52.96 13.81 -16.24
C ALA A 11 52.34 12.92 -17.33
N GLY A 12 53.10 12.61 -18.39
CA GLY A 12 52.67 11.67 -19.43
C GLY A 12 52.47 10.25 -18.92
N GLU A 13 53.39 9.76 -18.07
CA GLU A 13 53.29 8.42 -17.50
C GLU A 13 52.14 8.31 -16.48
N ALA A 14 51.94 9.34 -15.66
CA ALA A 14 50.82 9.44 -14.73
C ALA A 14 49.46 9.50 -15.45
N ALA A 15 49.37 10.27 -16.54
CA ALA A 15 48.16 10.35 -17.36
C ALA A 15 47.82 8.98 -17.99
N LYS A 16 48.82 8.26 -18.51
CA LYS A 16 48.64 6.92 -19.08
C LYS A 16 48.17 5.93 -18.01
N ARG A 17 48.82 5.91 -16.84
CA ARG A 17 48.42 5.06 -15.70
C ARG A 17 46.99 5.37 -15.23
N SER A 18 46.61 6.64 -15.17
CA SER A 18 45.25 7.06 -14.81
C SER A 18 44.21 6.57 -15.81
N GLN A 19 44.53 6.59 -17.10
CA GLN A 19 43.64 6.11 -18.16
C GLN A 19 43.46 4.58 -18.09
N GLU A 20 44.54 3.83 -17.86
CA GLU A 20 44.50 2.38 -17.71
C GLU A 20 43.66 1.96 -16.49
N LEU A 21 43.83 2.63 -15.35
CA LEU A 21 43.01 2.38 -14.16
C LEU A 21 41.53 2.72 -14.39
N SER A 22 41.24 3.81 -15.11
CA SER A 22 39.86 4.20 -15.44
C SER A 22 39.18 3.16 -16.34
N LEU A 23 39.90 2.62 -17.33
CA LEU A 23 39.39 1.55 -18.18
C LEU A 23 39.18 0.24 -17.43
N GLU A 24 40.09 -0.12 -16.52
CA GLU A 24 39.95 -1.31 -15.69
C GLU A 24 38.76 -1.19 -14.72
N ALA A 25 38.60 -0.03 -14.07
CA ALA A 25 37.49 0.27 -13.19
C ALA A 25 36.15 0.23 -13.94
N ALA A 26 36.09 0.80 -15.15
CA ALA A 26 34.89 0.76 -15.99
C ALA A 26 34.52 -0.68 -16.39
N LYS A 27 35.51 -1.51 -16.75
CA LYS A 27 35.29 -2.94 -17.05
C LYS A 27 34.76 -3.70 -15.83
N ARG A 28 35.38 -3.55 -14.66
CA ARG A 28 34.91 -4.18 -13.42
C ARG A 28 33.51 -3.71 -13.05
N SER A 29 33.23 -2.41 -13.16
CA SER A 29 31.89 -1.86 -12.91
C SER A 29 30.84 -2.46 -13.84
N SER A 30 31.16 -2.61 -15.13
CA SER A 30 30.25 -3.20 -16.13
C SER A 30 29.93 -4.67 -15.83
N VAL A 31 30.95 -5.46 -15.45
CA VAL A 31 30.76 -6.87 -15.04
C VAL A 31 29.86 -6.95 -13.81
N LEU A 32 30.13 -6.16 -12.77
CA LEU A 32 29.33 -6.14 -11.54
C LEU A 32 27.88 -5.74 -11.78
N VAL A 33 27.64 -4.72 -12.60
CA VAL A 33 26.28 -4.29 -12.98
C VAL A 33 25.57 -5.40 -13.74
N SER A 34 26.25 -6.08 -14.67
CA SER A 34 25.67 -7.18 -15.45
C SER A 34 25.33 -8.39 -14.59
N GLU A 35 26.20 -8.77 -13.65
CA GLU A 35 25.95 -9.87 -12.72
C GLU A 35 24.81 -9.53 -11.74
N THR A 36 24.79 -8.30 -11.23
CA THR A 36 23.72 -7.81 -10.34
C THR A 36 22.38 -7.76 -11.07
N ALA A 37 22.34 -7.31 -12.33
CA ALA A 37 21.12 -7.27 -13.13
C ALA A 37 20.59 -8.69 -13.41
N LYS A 38 21.45 -9.65 -13.72
CA LYS A 38 21.05 -11.06 -13.90
C LYS A 38 20.46 -11.64 -12.61
N LYS A 39 21.17 -11.49 -11.49
CA LYS A 39 20.73 -12.00 -10.19
C LYS A 39 19.42 -11.32 -9.73
N SER A 40 19.27 -10.02 -9.96
CA SER A 40 18.04 -9.30 -9.67
C SER A 40 16.85 -9.84 -10.48
N LYS A 41 17.05 -10.10 -11.77
CA LYS A 41 16.01 -10.69 -12.63
C LYS A 41 15.58 -12.08 -12.16
N GLU A 42 16.54 -12.91 -11.76
CA GLU A 42 16.28 -14.26 -11.22
C GLU A 42 15.44 -14.20 -9.94
N ILE A 43 15.88 -13.41 -8.95
CA ILE A 43 15.17 -13.22 -7.67
C ILE A 43 13.75 -12.70 -7.89
N PHE A 44 13.57 -11.73 -8.79
CA PHE A 44 12.23 -11.21 -9.10
C PHE A 44 11.34 -12.28 -9.72
N SER A 45 11.87 -13.08 -10.65
CA SER A 45 11.10 -14.15 -11.28
C SER A 45 10.72 -15.27 -10.31
N GLU A 46 11.64 -15.73 -9.46
CA GLU A 46 11.35 -16.76 -8.46
C GLU A 46 10.34 -16.26 -7.41
N THR A 47 10.47 -15.01 -6.97
CA THR A 47 9.55 -14.41 -5.99
C THR A 47 8.16 -14.21 -6.61
N ALA A 48 8.08 -13.77 -7.86
CA ALA A 48 6.81 -13.60 -8.57
C ALA A 48 6.08 -14.95 -8.78
N ILE A 49 6.82 -16.02 -9.08
CA ILE A 49 6.26 -17.36 -9.21
C ILE A 49 5.72 -17.85 -7.86
N LYS A 50 6.54 -17.82 -6.80
CA LYS A 50 6.12 -18.24 -5.46
C LYS A 50 4.94 -17.43 -4.94
N SER A 51 4.93 -16.12 -5.15
CA SER A 51 3.81 -15.25 -4.77
C SER A 51 2.51 -15.64 -5.49
N ARG A 52 2.59 -15.96 -6.78
CA ARG A 52 1.43 -16.42 -7.55
C ARG A 52 0.90 -17.77 -7.04
N GLU A 53 1.79 -18.70 -6.72
CA GLU A 53 1.41 -20.01 -6.18
C GLU A 53 0.71 -19.87 -4.82
N MET A 54 1.26 -19.04 -3.92
CA MET A 54 0.64 -18.76 -2.62
C MET A 54 -0.72 -18.10 -2.76
N ALA A 55 -0.88 -17.14 -3.68
CA ALA A 55 -2.16 -16.48 -3.93
C ALA A 55 -3.22 -17.47 -4.45
N ALA A 56 -2.83 -18.39 -5.36
CA ALA A 56 -3.72 -19.41 -5.88
C ALA A 56 -4.15 -20.40 -4.79
N GLU A 57 -3.22 -20.81 -3.92
CA GLU A 57 -3.52 -21.72 -2.81
C GLU A 57 -4.43 -21.07 -1.75
N ALA A 58 -4.16 -19.82 -1.36
CA ALA A 58 -5.00 -19.07 -0.45
C ALA A 58 -6.43 -18.87 -1.00
N THR A 59 -6.56 -18.59 -2.31
CA THR A 59 -7.87 -18.48 -2.97
C THR A 59 -8.63 -19.80 -2.88
N LYS A 60 -7.97 -20.92 -3.20
CA LYS A 60 -8.59 -22.25 -3.10
C LYS A 60 -9.02 -22.58 -1.66
N GLN A 61 -8.23 -22.21 -0.66
CA GLN A 61 -8.60 -22.41 0.75
C GLN A 61 -9.81 -21.55 1.14
N ALA A 62 -9.89 -20.31 0.67
CA ALA A 62 -11.04 -19.44 0.91
C ALA A 62 -12.32 -20.02 0.28
N ASP A 63 -12.25 -20.56 -0.94
CA ASP A 63 -13.38 -21.22 -1.60
C ASP A 63 -13.87 -22.45 -0.82
N LEU A 64 -12.96 -23.27 -0.30
CA LEU A 64 -13.30 -24.43 0.53
C LEU A 64 -13.99 -24.02 1.83
N LEU A 65 -13.50 -22.96 2.49
CA LEU A 65 -14.10 -22.44 3.72
C LEU A 65 -15.48 -21.84 3.46
N ALA A 66 -15.63 -21.07 2.37
CA ALA A 66 -16.91 -20.49 1.96
C ALA A 66 -17.96 -21.59 1.72
N GLY A 67 -17.59 -22.68 1.03
CA GLY A 67 -18.45 -23.84 0.85
C GLY A 67 -18.88 -24.48 2.17
N GLN A 68 -17.95 -24.68 3.11
CA GLN A 68 -18.27 -25.25 4.43
C GLN A 68 -19.24 -24.38 5.22
N ILE A 69 -19.05 -23.05 5.22
CA ILE A 69 -19.95 -22.10 5.89
C ILE A 69 -21.35 -22.17 5.27
N MET A 70 -21.46 -22.26 3.94
CA MET A 70 -22.74 -22.34 3.24
C MET A 70 -23.50 -23.64 3.57
N HIS A 71 -22.77 -24.75 3.71
CA HIS A 71 -23.33 -26.02 4.17
C HIS A 71 -23.82 -25.94 5.62
N LEU A 72 -23.03 -25.37 6.54
CA LEU A 72 -23.43 -25.19 7.94
C LEU A 72 -24.65 -24.28 8.10
N ALA A 73 -24.71 -23.19 7.34
CA ALA A 73 -25.83 -22.24 7.40
C ALA A 73 -27.16 -22.85 6.95
N SER A 74 -27.12 -23.87 6.09
CA SER A 74 -28.32 -24.56 5.60
C SER A 74 -28.92 -25.52 6.63
N ASP A 75 -28.13 -25.94 7.64
CA ASP A 75 -28.55 -26.89 8.67
C ASP A 75 -29.10 -26.22 9.93
N ILE A 76 -29.04 -24.87 10.01
CA ILE A 76 -29.56 -24.11 11.16
C ILE A 76 -31.08 -23.95 11.00
N PRO A 77 -31.91 -24.51 11.91
CA PRO A 77 -33.34 -24.26 11.89
C PRO A 77 -33.59 -22.78 12.18
N VAL A 78 -34.17 -22.05 11.22
CA VAL A 78 -34.58 -20.66 11.43
C VAL A 78 -35.69 -20.65 12.51
N PRO A 79 -35.48 -20.07 13.71
CA PRO A 79 -36.57 -19.91 14.64
C PRO A 79 -37.58 -18.93 14.02
N SER A 80 -38.81 -19.40 13.82
CA SER A 80 -39.91 -18.55 13.37
C SER A 80 -40.13 -17.44 14.40
N ILE A 81 -39.78 -16.20 14.04
CA ILE A 81 -39.99 -15.02 14.87
C ILE A 81 -41.49 -14.72 14.85
N PRO A 82 -42.21 -14.73 15.99
CA PRO A 82 -43.61 -14.35 16.02
C PRO A 82 -43.77 -12.86 15.65
N PRO A 83 -44.89 -12.47 15.00
CA PRO A 83 -45.14 -11.08 14.63
C PRO A 83 -45.20 -10.20 15.89
N ILE A 84 -44.46 -9.10 15.84
CA ILE A 84 -44.33 -8.12 16.92
C ILE A 84 -45.71 -7.47 17.17
N PRO A 85 -46.31 -7.60 18.36
CA PRO A 85 -47.53 -6.84 18.68
C PRO A 85 -47.22 -5.35 18.80
N ALA A 86 -48.13 -4.53 18.27
CA ALA A 86 -48.04 -3.09 18.24
C ALA A 86 -47.78 -2.49 19.64
N ILE A 87 -46.69 -1.73 19.71
CA ILE A 87 -46.36 -0.60 20.59
C ILE A 87 -47.27 -0.48 21.84
N SER A 88 -46.79 -1.00 22.96
CA SER A 88 -47.15 -0.49 24.29
C SER A 88 -46.04 0.45 24.78
N PRO A 89 -46.34 1.59 25.42
CA PRO A 89 -45.31 2.49 25.94
C PRO A 89 -44.47 1.75 26.98
N LEU A 90 -43.20 1.53 26.65
CA LEU A 90 -42.19 1.02 27.57
C LEU A 90 -41.98 2.08 28.67
N PRO A 91 -41.93 1.72 29.97
CA PRO A 91 -41.44 2.65 30.98
C PRO A 91 -39.99 2.98 30.59
N SER A 92 -39.73 4.28 30.42
CA SER A 92 -38.42 4.88 30.12
C SER A 92 -37.31 4.14 30.86
N ALA A 93 -36.67 3.19 30.18
CA ALA A 93 -35.39 2.65 30.61
C ALA A 93 -34.44 3.82 30.43
N ALA A 94 -34.02 4.39 31.56
CA ALA A 94 -33.06 5.47 31.64
C ALA A 94 -31.96 5.24 30.60
N GLU A 95 -31.99 6.07 29.57
CA GLU A 95 -30.95 6.22 28.58
C GLU A 95 -29.73 6.60 29.41
N SER A 96 -28.87 5.62 29.68
CA SER A 96 -27.61 5.88 30.35
C SER A 96 -26.84 6.73 29.35
N GLU A 97 -26.75 8.03 29.62
CA GLU A 97 -25.85 8.92 28.91
C GLU A 97 -24.51 8.19 28.78
N PRO A 98 -23.93 8.11 27.56
CA PRO A 98 -22.64 7.46 27.39
C PRO A 98 -21.67 8.13 28.35
N ASP A 99 -21.12 7.34 29.28
CA ASP A 99 -20.28 7.86 30.34
C ASP A 99 -19.07 8.55 29.69
N ALA A 100 -18.83 9.81 30.04
CA ALA A 100 -17.75 10.61 29.44
C ALA A 100 -16.40 9.89 29.58
N ALA A 101 -16.18 9.12 30.66
CA ALA A 101 -14.96 8.35 30.85
C ALA A 101 -14.86 7.15 29.88
N GLU A 102 -15.97 6.59 29.43
CA GLU A 102 -15.96 5.54 28.39
C GLU A 102 -15.63 6.12 27.01
N LEU A 103 -16.20 7.27 26.68
CA LEU A 103 -15.89 7.99 25.45
C LEU A 103 -14.40 8.34 25.38
N GLU A 104 -13.81 8.83 26.47
CA GLU A 104 -12.37 9.08 26.56
C GLU A 104 -11.51 7.82 26.40
N ARG A 105 -11.95 6.65 26.92
CA ARG A 105 -11.26 5.36 26.68
C ARG A 105 -11.19 5.00 25.20
N TYR A 106 -12.23 5.34 24.44
CA TYR A 106 -12.28 5.13 22.99
C TYR A 106 -11.61 6.25 22.17
N GLY A 107 -10.98 7.22 22.84
CA GLY A 107 -10.36 8.39 22.20
C GLY A 107 -11.36 9.42 21.69
N ILE A 108 -12.62 9.34 22.12
CA ILE A 108 -13.66 10.30 21.81
C ILE A 108 -13.57 11.43 22.83
N THR A 109 -12.64 12.35 22.59
CA THR A 109 -12.44 13.55 23.43
C THR A 109 -13.56 14.57 23.23
N ASP A 110 -13.74 15.45 24.20
CA ASP A 110 -14.72 16.53 24.11
C ASP A 110 -14.47 17.45 22.89
N ASP A 111 -13.20 17.76 22.62
CA ASP A 111 -12.74 18.52 21.45
C ASP A 111 -13.14 17.85 20.12
N LEU A 112 -13.01 16.52 20.02
CA LEU A 112 -13.43 15.76 18.84
C LEU A 112 -14.95 15.83 18.64
N ARG A 113 -15.72 15.80 19.73
CA ARG A 113 -17.19 15.88 19.70
C ARG A 113 -17.64 17.26 19.24
N GLU A 114 -17.02 18.33 19.75
CA GLU A 114 -17.30 19.69 19.32
C GLU A 114 -16.92 19.91 17.85
N PHE A 115 -15.77 19.39 17.42
CA PHE A 115 -15.31 19.45 16.04
C PHE A 115 -16.30 18.78 15.07
N VAL A 116 -16.74 17.56 15.37
CA VAL A 116 -17.71 16.83 14.53
C VAL A 116 -19.07 17.53 14.54
N ASN A 117 -19.49 18.09 15.67
CA ASN A 117 -20.73 18.85 15.78
C ASN A 117 -20.69 20.16 14.95
N GLY A 118 -19.51 20.74 14.76
CA GLY A 118 -19.27 21.86 13.86
C GLY A 118 -19.23 21.49 12.37
N MET A 119 -19.12 20.20 12.02
CA MET A 119 -19.14 19.77 10.62
C MET A 119 -20.56 19.85 10.04
N THR A 120 -20.70 20.61 8.97
CA THR A 120 -21.94 20.66 8.17
C THR A 120 -21.77 19.87 6.87
N ILE A 121 -22.89 19.53 6.22
CA ILE A 121 -22.90 18.82 4.93
C ILE A 121 -22.04 19.54 3.86
N SER A 122 -21.87 20.88 3.94
CA SER A 122 -20.99 21.61 3.02
C SER A 122 -19.52 21.23 3.14
N THR A 123 -19.07 20.77 4.32
CA THR A 123 -17.69 20.31 4.57
C THR A 123 -17.31 19.13 3.66
N PHE A 124 -18.29 18.33 3.24
CA PHE A 124 -18.11 17.18 2.37
C PHE A 124 -18.39 17.48 0.89
N ARG A 125 -18.85 18.69 0.55
CA ARG A 125 -19.28 19.06 -0.82
C ARG A 125 -18.11 19.11 -1.80
N ASP A 126 -16.92 19.49 -1.33
CA ASP A 126 -15.70 19.55 -2.13
C ASP A 126 -14.91 18.22 -2.10
N PHE A 127 -15.44 17.17 -1.46
CA PHE A 127 -14.76 15.89 -1.40
C PHE A 127 -14.96 15.14 -2.73
N PRO A 128 -13.90 14.89 -3.53
CA PRO A 128 -14.03 14.23 -4.81
C PRO A 128 -14.27 12.73 -4.63
N LEU A 129 -15.54 12.36 -4.40
CA LEU A 129 -15.97 10.95 -4.29
C LEU A 129 -15.70 10.13 -5.57
N GLN A 130 -15.42 10.82 -6.68
CA GLN A 130 -15.27 10.24 -8.01
C GLN A 130 -13.81 9.87 -8.35
N GLY A 131 -12.83 10.23 -7.51
CA GLY A 131 -11.40 9.97 -7.78
C GLY A 131 -10.89 8.57 -7.36
N ALA A 132 -11.59 7.88 -6.45
CA ALA A 132 -11.09 6.63 -5.86
C ALA A 132 -11.26 5.40 -6.78
N VAL A 133 -12.23 5.42 -7.70
CA VAL A 133 -12.53 4.27 -8.58
C VAL A 133 -11.69 4.24 -9.86
N HIS A 134 -11.14 5.36 -10.31
CA HIS A 134 -10.36 5.42 -11.56
C HIS A 134 -8.84 5.24 -11.36
N SER A 135 -8.33 5.34 -10.13
CA SER A 135 -6.90 5.12 -9.82
C SER A 135 -6.46 3.66 -9.94
N TRP A 136 -7.38 2.70 -9.87
CA TRP A 136 -7.05 1.27 -9.83
C TRP A 136 -7.08 0.58 -11.19
N LEU A 137 -7.63 1.22 -12.22
CA LEU A 137 -7.80 0.60 -13.55
C LEU A 137 -6.89 1.20 -14.63
N GLY A 138 -5.68 1.69 -14.28
CA GLY A 138 -4.52 1.79 -15.17
C GLY A 138 -4.76 2.18 -16.64
N LEU A 139 -5.73 3.02 -16.95
CA LEU A 139 -6.03 3.52 -18.29
C LEU A 139 -5.88 5.03 -18.23
N GLY A 140 -4.75 5.47 -18.75
CA GLY A 140 -4.25 6.83 -18.60
C GLY A 140 -5.13 7.90 -19.23
N ASP A 141 -4.94 9.11 -18.72
CA ASP A 141 -5.40 10.31 -19.39
C ASP A 141 -4.19 11.24 -19.63
N SER A 142 -3.39 10.88 -20.63
CA SER A 142 -2.53 11.82 -21.34
C SER A 142 -3.42 12.73 -22.18
N ARG A 143 -4.00 13.76 -21.56
CA ARG A 143 -4.43 15.02 -22.21
C ARG A 143 -5.17 15.87 -21.18
N ARG A 144 -4.45 16.74 -20.46
CA ARG A 144 -4.99 18.01 -19.92
C ARG A 144 -3.86 18.84 -19.31
N TRP A 145 -2.94 19.30 -20.16
CA TRP A 145 -2.10 20.48 -19.90
C TRP A 145 -1.95 21.24 -21.21
N ILE A 146 -3.06 21.85 -21.64
CA ILE A 146 -3.05 23.02 -22.53
C ILE A 146 -4.16 23.93 -22.02
N ASN A 147 -3.81 24.82 -21.11
CA ASN A 147 -4.08 26.26 -21.19
C ASN A 147 -3.28 26.97 -20.08
#